data_AF-A0A258KC94-F1
#
_entry.id   AF-A0A258KC94-F1
#
_cell.length_a   1.000
_cell.length_b   1.000
_cell.length_c   1.000
_cell.angle_alpha   90.00
_cell.angle_beta   90.00
_cell.angle_gamma   90.00
#
_symmetry.space_group_name_H-M   'P 1'
#
loop_
_entity.id
_entity.type
_entity.pdbx_description
1 polymer ?
#
loop_
_entity_poly.entity_id
_entity_poly.type
_entity_poly.pdbx_seq_one_letter_code
_entity_poly.pdbx_strand_id
1 'polypeptide(L)'
;IVDKRRSGPGQSEVMNIIGDVSGRRCILFDDIADSAGTLCNAAAALIANGATSVSAYVTHGVLSGAAAERVAGSVLTELVVTDSIEASDPVKACPKIRYVSCAPLIGEAIRRIANEESVSKLFD
;
A
#
# COMPACT_ATOMS: atom_id res chain seq x y z
N ILE A 1 -2.44 14.56 3.38
CA ILE A 1 -3.54 13.88 2.63
C ILE A 1 -3.29 14.09 1.15
N VAL A 2 -3.47 13.05 0.33
CA VAL A 2 -3.39 13.17 -1.13
C VAL A 2 -4.82 13.18 -1.67
N ASP A 3 -5.29 14.35 -2.11
CA ASP A 3 -6.61 14.55 -2.68
C ASP A 3 -6.53 14.35 -4.19
N LYS A 4 -7.14 13.27 -4.68
CA LYS A 4 -7.17 12.89 -6.09
C LYS A 4 -8.39 13.51 -6.76
N ARG A 5 -8.18 14.50 -7.62
CA ARG A 5 -9.25 15.13 -8.40
C ARG A 5 -9.18 14.70 -9.86
N ARG A 6 -10.35 14.40 -10.44
CA ARG A 6 -10.53 14.14 -11.86
C ARG A 6 -11.33 15.29 -12.47
N SER A 7 -10.80 15.92 -13.51
CA SER A 7 -11.49 16.98 -14.25
C SER A 7 -12.46 16.45 -15.31
N GLY A 8 -12.44 15.15 -15.61
CA GLY A 8 -13.39 14.48 -16.51
C GLY A 8 -12.95 13.07 -16.92
N PRO A 9 -13.77 12.32 -17.67
CA PRO A 9 -13.40 11.03 -18.24
C PRO A 9 -12.20 11.18 -19.19
N GLY A 10 -11.12 10.42 -18.95
CA GLY A 10 -9.93 10.41 -19.80
C GLY A 10 -8.97 11.59 -19.63
N GLN A 11 -9.21 12.50 -18.68
CA GLN A 11 -8.27 13.60 -18.38
C GLN A 11 -7.26 13.23 -17.29
N SER A 12 -6.09 13.88 -17.36
CA SER A 12 -4.97 13.73 -16.44
C SER A 12 -5.39 13.93 -14.99
N GLU A 13 -5.02 13.00 -14.12
CA GLU A 13 -5.35 13.05 -12.69
C GLU A 13 -4.46 14.11 -12.02
N VAL A 14 -5.06 15.09 -11.32
CA VAL A 14 -4.32 16.06 -10.50
C VAL A 14 -4.31 15.56 -9.07
N MET A 15 -3.11 15.36 -8.52
CA MET A 15 -2.90 14.95 -7.13
C MET A 15 -2.56 16.18 -6.30
N ASN A 16 -3.50 16.64 -5.49
CA ASN A 16 -3.27 17.76 -4.58
C ASN A 16 -2.79 17.26 -3.23
N ILE A 17 -1.74 17.86 -2.67
CA ILE A 17 -1.21 17.49 -1.36
C ILE A 17 -1.69 18.50 -0.34
N ILE A 18 -2.49 18.03 0.61
CA ILE A 18 -2.94 18.81 1.75
C ILE A 18 -1.98 18.52 2.92
N GLY A 19 -1.19 19.54 3.28
CA GLY A 19 -0.14 19.51 4.30
C GLY A 19 1.26 19.74 3.72
N ASP A 20 2.25 19.96 4.59
CA ASP A 20 3.66 20.11 4.21
C ASP A 20 4.41 18.79 4.35
N VAL A 21 5.06 18.38 3.26
CA VAL A 21 5.82 17.13 3.15
C VAL A 21 7.31 17.36 2.85
N SER A 22 7.72 18.62 2.70
CA SER A 22 9.09 18.98 2.33
C SER A 22 10.09 18.53 3.41
N GLY A 23 11.15 17.84 2.99
CA GLY A 23 12.17 17.30 3.88
C GLY A 23 11.71 16.12 4.74
N ARG A 24 10.54 15.52 4.47
CA ARG A 24 9.96 14.44 5.28
C ARG A 24 9.95 13.09 4.56
N ARG A 25 10.07 12.01 5.33
CA ARG A 25 9.74 10.65 4.87
C ARG A 25 8.23 10.46 4.99
N CYS A 26 7.60 10.10 3.88
CA CYS A 26 6.15 9.92 3.82
C CYS A 26 5.79 8.44 3.79
N ILE A 27 4.69 8.09 4.45
CA ILE A 27 4.11 6.74 4.42
C ILE A 27 2.70 6.86 3.85
N LEU A 28 2.43 6.15 2.78
CA LEU A 28 1.10 5.95 2.23
C LEU A 28 0.48 4.72 2.90
N PHE A 29 -0.76 4.86 3.37
CA PHE A 29 -1.55 3.75 3.89
C PHE A 29 -2.80 3.59 3.02
N ASP A 30 -3.12 2.35 2.67
CA ASP A 30 -4.35 1.98 1.97
C ASP A 30 -4.81 0.60 2.45
N ASP A 31 -6.08 0.27 2.27
CA ASP A 31 -6.59 -1.07 2.61
C ASP A 31 -6.28 -2.08 1.49
N ILE A 32 -6.41 -1.69 0.24
CA ILE A 32 -6.24 -2.55 -0.93
C ILE A 32 -5.50 -1.86 -2.09
N ALA A 33 -4.64 -2.61 -2.78
CA ALA A 33 -3.96 -2.16 -3.97
C ALA A 33 -4.17 -3.15 -5.12
N ASP A 34 -4.91 -2.71 -6.14
CA ASP A 34 -5.14 -3.47 -7.37
C ASP A 34 -4.06 -3.20 -8.42
N SER A 35 -4.21 -2.21 -9.29
CA SER A 35 -3.18 -1.90 -10.29
C SER A 35 -1.95 -1.16 -9.72
N ALA A 36 -1.94 -0.77 -8.45
CA ALA A 36 -0.93 0.09 -7.82
C ALA A 36 -0.76 1.50 -8.48
N GLY A 37 -1.61 1.87 -9.44
CA GLY A 37 -1.54 3.17 -10.14
C GLY A 37 -1.68 4.37 -9.22
N THR A 38 -2.72 4.37 -8.37
CA THR A 38 -2.96 5.46 -7.41
C THR A 38 -1.79 5.64 -6.44
N LEU A 39 -1.23 4.55 -5.90
CA LEU A 39 -0.09 4.59 -4.98
C LEU A 39 1.16 5.16 -5.65
N CYS A 40 1.49 4.70 -6.85
CA CYS A 40 2.67 5.17 -7.56
C CYS A 40 2.55 6.66 -7.94
N ASN A 41 1.36 7.10 -8.38
CA ASN A 41 1.09 8.51 -8.68
C ASN A 41 1.15 9.38 -7.43
N ALA A 42 0.59 8.91 -6.31
CA ALA A 42 0.67 9.61 -5.02
C ALA A 42 2.12 9.74 -4.54
N ALA A 43 2.91 8.68 -4.67
CA ALA A 43 4.33 8.69 -4.31
C ALA A 43 5.11 9.69 -5.17
N ALA A 44 4.87 9.71 -6.48
CA ALA A 44 5.49 10.69 -7.38
C ALA A 44 5.13 12.13 -6.99
N ALA A 45 3.86 12.41 -6.69
CA ALA A 45 3.42 13.72 -6.23
C ALA A 45 4.11 14.14 -4.93
N LEU A 46 4.21 13.24 -3.95
CA LEU A 46 4.88 13.50 -2.67
C LEU A 46 6.36 13.84 -2.85
N ILE A 47 7.10 13.07 -3.65
CA ILE A 47 8.50 13.35 -3.98
C ILE A 47 8.64 14.70 -4.69
N ALA A 48 7.76 15.00 -5.66
CA ALA A 48 7.78 16.27 -6.38
C ALA A 48 7.52 17.49 -5.47
N ASN A 49 6.87 17.28 -4.31
CA ASN A 49 6.62 18.32 -3.30
C ASN A 49 7.66 18.30 -2.16
N GLY A 50 8.80 17.64 -2.36
CA GLY A 50 9.96 17.71 -1.47
C GLY A 50 10.03 16.61 -0.42
N ALA A 51 9.19 15.58 -0.47
CA ALA A 51 9.39 14.41 0.38
C ALA A 51 10.74 13.74 0.09
N THR A 52 11.43 13.29 1.13
CA THR A 52 12.75 12.63 1.00
C THR A 52 12.64 11.18 0.57
N SER A 53 11.52 10.52 0.92
CA SER A 53 11.22 9.14 0.53
C SER A 53 9.73 8.88 0.69
N VAL A 54 9.21 7.86 -0.02
CA VAL A 54 7.83 7.42 0.11
C VAL A 54 7.78 5.90 0.18
N SER A 55 7.24 5.36 1.26
CA SER A 55 6.88 3.93 1.37
C SER A 55 5.37 3.80 1.37
N ALA A 56 4.86 2.67 0.88
CA ALA A 56 3.44 2.34 0.93
C ALA A 56 3.20 1.09 1.77
N TYR A 57 2.15 1.10 2.59
CA TYR A 57 1.71 -0.03 3.41
C TYR A 57 0.25 -0.29 3.09
N VAL A 58 -0.04 -1.52 2.66
CA VAL A 58 -1.36 -1.92 2.19
C VAL A 58 -1.73 -3.27 2.79
N THR A 59 -2.94 -3.42 3.29
CA THR A 59 -3.36 -4.73 3.83
C THR A 59 -3.43 -5.76 2.70
N HIS A 60 -4.21 -5.49 1.65
CA HIS A 60 -4.50 -6.44 0.58
C HIS A 60 -3.79 -6.07 -0.73
N GLY A 61 -2.76 -6.83 -1.09
CA GLY A 61 -2.08 -6.68 -2.38
C GLY A 61 -2.72 -7.52 -3.47
N VAL A 62 -3.76 -7.03 -4.14
CA VAL A 62 -4.33 -7.70 -5.34
C VAL A 62 -3.31 -7.66 -6.49
N LEU A 63 -2.66 -6.52 -6.69
CA LEU A 63 -1.48 -6.35 -7.56
C LEU A 63 -1.63 -6.97 -8.96
N SER A 64 -2.75 -6.67 -9.61
CA SER A 64 -3.11 -7.24 -10.91
C SER A 64 -2.41 -6.57 -12.10
N GLY A 65 -2.36 -7.30 -13.22
CA GLY A 65 -1.79 -6.81 -14.48
C GLY A 65 -0.36 -6.30 -14.32
N ALA A 66 -0.09 -5.08 -14.80
CA ALA A 66 1.23 -4.47 -14.75
C ALA A 66 1.62 -3.86 -13.38
N ALA A 67 0.96 -4.25 -12.28
CA ALA A 67 1.23 -3.68 -10.96
C ALA A 67 2.69 -3.89 -10.50
N ALA A 68 3.23 -5.10 -10.68
CA ALA A 68 4.61 -5.40 -10.28
C ALA A 68 5.64 -4.53 -11.01
N GLU A 69 5.50 -4.39 -12.33
CA GLU A 69 6.33 -3.52 -13.17
C GLU A 69 6.19 -2.05 -12.77
N ARG A 70 4.96 -1.60 -12.51
CA ARG A 70 4.66 -0.24 -12.09
C ARG A 70 5.31 0.09 -10.75
N VAL A 71 5.24 -0.82 -9.78
CA VAL A 71 5.89 -0.65 -8.46
C VAL A 71 7.41 -0.64 -8.63
N ALA A 72 7.97 -1.58 -9.39
CA ALA A 72 9.41 -1.66 -9.66
C ALA A 72 9.95 -0.34 -10.25
N GLY A 73 9.27 0.20 -11.27
CA GLY A 73 9.63 1.45 -11.94
C GLY A 73 9.24 2.74 -11.21
N SER A 74 8.49 2.67 -10.11
CA SER A 74 8.02 3.85 -9.36
C SER A 74 9.09 4.47 -8.47
N VAL A 75 8.77 5.63 -7.91
CA VAL A 75 9.60 6.31 -6.88
C VAL A 75 9.40 5.74 -5.46
N LEU A 76 8.57 4.72 -5.29
CA LEU A 76 8.41 4.07 -3.99
C LEU A 76 9.74 3.48 -3.52
N THR A 77 10.04 3.70 -2.24
CA THR A 77 11.12 3.03 -1.53
C THR A 77 10.79 1.56 -1.33
N GLU A 78 9.60 1.27 -0.82
CA GLU A 78 9.03 -0.07 -0.72
C GLU A 78 7.50 -0.01 -0.76
N LEU A 79 6.89 -1.13 -1.19
CA LEU A 79 5.49 -1.44 -1.01
C LEU A 79 5.40 -2.64 -0.08
N VAL A 80 4.83 -2.43 1.11
CA VAL A 80 4.62 -3.46 2.11
C VAL A 80 3.18 -3.95 2.00
N VAL A 81 3.00 -5.26 1.84
CA VAL A 81 1.71 -5.92 1.78
C VAL A 81 1.62 -7.07 2.77
N THR A 82 0.40 -7.47 3.14
CA THR A 82 0.25 -8.76 3.85
C THR A 82 0.21 -9.93 2.87
N ASP A 83 0.34 -11.14 3.39
CA ASP A 83 0.10 -12.41 2.66
C ASP A 83 -1.39 -12.83 2.64
N SER A 84 -2.32 -11.88 2.83
CA SER A 84 -3.77 -12.13 2.75
C SER A 84 -4.26 -12.54 1.34
N ILE A 85 -3.47 -12.26 0.31
CA ILE A 85 -3.70 -12.69 -1.08
C ILE A 85 -2.41 -13.36 -1.58
N GLU A 86 -2.53 -14.55 -2.14
CA GLU A 86 -1.40 -15.25 -2.76
C GLU A 86 -0.89 -14.45 -3.96
N ALA A 87 0.38 -14.06 -3.91
CA ALA A 87 0.99 -13.25 -4.95
C ALA A 87 1.38 -14.08 -6.18
N SER A 88 1.22 -13.48 -7.36
CA SER A 88 1.75 -14.06 -8.60
C SER A 88 3.28 -13.99 -8.64
N ASP A 89 3.91 -14.84 -9.47
CA ASP A 89 5.37 -14.89 -9.59
C ASP A 89 6.02 -13.54 -9.95
N PRO A 90 5.47 -12.72 -10.86
CA PRO A 90 6.02 -11.39 -11.14
C PRO A 90 6.00 -10.46 -9.92
N VAL A 91 4.98 -10.58 -9.07
CA VAL A 91 4.86 -9.75 -7.86
C VAL A 91 5.89 -10.22 -6.82
N LYS A 92 6.04 -11.53 -6.62
CA LYS A 92 7.05 -12.12 -5.72
C LYS A 92 8.48 -11.76 -6.14
N ALA A 93 8.72 -11.65 -7.44
CA ALA A 93 10.03 -11.29 -7.99
C ALA A 93 10.36 -9.79 -7.88
N CYS A 94 9.41 -8.93 -7.50
CA CYS A 94 9.63 -7.50 -7.42
C CYS A 94 10.39 -7.13 -6.13
N PRO A 95 11.63 -6.58 -6.21
CA PRO A 95 12.47 -6.34 -5.03
C PRO A 95 11.96 -5.21 -4.12
N LYS A 96 11.02 -4.39 -4.62
CA LYS A 96 10.38 -3.33 -3.83
C LYS A 96 9.16 -3.81 -3.05
N ILE A 97 8.69 -5.03 -3.28
CA ILE A 97 7.50 -5.57 -2.62
C ILE A 97 7.95 -6.45 -1.45
N ARG A 98 7.54 -6.07 -0.25
CA ARG A 98 7.86 -6.79 0.99
C ARG A 98 6.59 -7.31 1.63
N TYR A 99 6.63 -8.55 2.12
CA TYR A 99 5.49 -9.20 2.76
C TYR A 99 5.57 -9.15 4.28
N VAL A 100 4.42 -9.01 4.94
CA VAL A 100 4.23 -9.18 6.38
C VAL A 100 3.14 -10.22 6.59
N SER A 101 3.47 -11.33 7.25
CA SER A 101 2.48 -12.39 7.42
C SER A 101 1.34 -11.97 8.36
N CYS A 102 0.10 -12.14 7.93
CA CYS A 102 -1.08 -12.03 8.78
C CYS A 102 -1.42 -13.36 9.47
N ALA A 103 -0.72 -14.45 9.15
CA ALA A 103 -0.99 -15.78 9.72
C ALA A 103 -0.97 -15.82 11.26
N PRO A 104 -0.03 -15.16 11.98
CA PRO A 104 -0.06 -15.16 13.44
C PRO A 104 -1.32 -14.50 14.01
N LEU A 105 -1.77 -13.39 13.41
CA LEU A 105 -2.97 -12.66 13.83
C LEU A 105 -4.23 -13.50 13.60
N ILE A 106 -4.35 -14.08 12.40
CA ILE A 106 -5.50 -14.93 12.03
C ILE A 106 -5.51 -16.22 12.87
N GLY A 107 -4.35 -16.84 13.10
CA GLY A 107 -4.22 -18.04 13.93
C GLY A 107 -4.66 -17.80 15.37
N GLU A 108 -4.24 -16.67 15.96
CA GLU A 108 -4.68 -16.29 17.32
C GLU A 108 -6.18 -15.96 17.37
N ALA A 109 -6.74 -15.34 16.33
CA ALA A 109 -8.18 -15.10 16.24
C ALA A 109 -8.97 -16.42 16.22
N ILE A 110 -8.54 -17.39 15.41
CA ILE A 110 -9.15 -18.73 15.35
C ILE A 110 -9.06 -19.42 16.71
N ARG A 111 -7.89 -19.39 17.37
CA ARG A 111 -7.68 -19.98 18.69
C ARG A 111 -8.62 -19.39 19.74
N ARG A 112 -8.78 -18.07 19.76
CA ARG A 112 -9.67 -17.37 20.69
C ARG A 112 -11.12 -17.73 20.46
N ILE A 113 -11.57 -17.77 19.20
CA ILE A 113 -12.93 -18.17 18.84
C ILE A 113 -13.21 -19.60 19.32
N ALA A 114 -12.27 -20.52 19.08
CA ALA A 114 -12.40 -21.92 19.50
C ALA A 114 -12.47 -22.10 21.04
N ASN A 115 -11.85 -21.18 21.79
CA ASN A 115 -11.80 -21.20 23.25
C ASN A 115 -12.82 -20.25 23.91
N GLU A 116 -13.72 -19.63 23.15
CA GLU A 116 -14.66 -18.60 23.64
C GLU A 116 -13.95 -17.42 24.36
N GLU A 117 -12.72 -17.13 23.96
CA GLU A 117 -11.95 -16.00 24.46
C GLU A 117 -12.24 -14.73 23.67
N SER A 118 -12.08 -13.57 24.31
CA SER A 118 -12.27 -12.27 23.67
C SER A 118 -11.27 -12.05 22.52
N VAL A 119 -11.81 -11.88 21.30
CA VAL A 119 -11.07 -11.50 20.08
C VAL A 119 -10.68 -10.01 20.11
N SER A 120 -11.44 -9.15 20.79
CA SER A 120 -11.16 -7.70 20.83
C SER A 120 -9.78 -7.37 21.41
N LYS A 121 -9.26 -8.24 22.29
CA LYS A 121 -7.90 -8.14 22.84
C LYS A 121 -6.77 -8.30 21.81
N LEU A 122 -7.07 -8.59 20.54
CA LEU A 122 -6.09 -8.56 19.45
C LEU A 122 -5.75 -7.14 18.98
N PHE A 123 -6.54 -6.14 19.36
CA PHE A 123 -6.47 -4.78 18.82
C PHE A 123 -6.19 -3.69 19.86
N ASP A 124 -5.92 -4.09 21.11
CA ASP A 124 -5.52 -3.25 22.24
C ASP A 124 -4.05 -3.53 22.63
#